data_AF-A0A497HKS1-F1
#
_entry.id   AF-A0A497HKS1-F1
#
_cell.length_a   1.000
_cell.length_b   1.000
_cell.length_c   1.000
_cell.angle_alpha   90.00
_cell.angle_beta   90.00
_cell.angle_gamma   90.00
#
_symmetry.space_group_name_H-M   'P 1'
#
loop_
_entity.id
_entity.type
_entity.pdbx_description
1 polymer ?
#
loop_
_entity_poly.entity_id
_entity_poly.type
_entity_poly.pdbx_seq_one_letter_code
_entity_poly.pdbx_strand_id
1 'polypeptide(L)'
;NKILKSTQGGAIYEGYLYVSCDDENKSIYRINLSNGEVTRIIYLDTPGEMEGMAFLDIYGARLHFIFLPPPTFLLPFNIWGNYFYHYNIRH
;
A
#
# COMPACT_ATOMS: atom_id res chain seq x y z
N ASN A 1 -11.97 -13.23 12.20
CA ASN A 1 -11.25 -11.95 12.05
C ASN A 1 -9.92 -12.19 11.35
N LYS A 2 -9.62 -11.42 10.30
CA LYS A 2 -8.35 -11.50 9.58
C LYS A 2 -7.27 -10.78 10.39
N ILE A 3 -6.13 -11.44 10.62
CA ILE A 3 -4.97 -10.82 11.29
C ILE A 3 -4.00 -10.37 10.19
N LEU A 4 -3.66 -9.09 10.19
CA LEU A 4 -2.62 -8.54 9.32
C LEU A 4 -1.26 -8.66 10.03
N LYS A 5 -0.22 -9.01 9.28
CA LYS A 5 1.14 -9.16 9.78
C LYS A 5 2.07 -8.24 8.99
N SER A 6 3.20 -7.87 9.58
CA SER A 6 4.26 -7.11 8.91
C SER A 6 3.74 -5.83 8.21
N THR A 7 3.05 -4.97 8.95
CA THR A 7 2.52 -3.71 8.41
C THR A 7 3.66 -2.71 8.16
N GLN A 8 3.75 -2.14 6.96
CA GLN A 8 4.87 -1.27 6.53
C GLN A 8 4.44 0.19 6.26
N GLY A 9 3.15 0.45 6.26
CA GLY A 9 2.60 1.78 6.02
C GLY A 9 1.12 1.81 6.37
N GLY A 10 0.64 2.98 6.77
CA GLY A 10 -0.78 3.16 7.03
C GLY A 10 -1.22 4.61 6.97
N ALA A 11 -2.42 4.83 6.47
CA ALA A 11 -3.04 6.16 6.43
C ALA A 11 -4.56 6.04 6.62
N ILE A 12 -5.14 6.99 7.34
CA ILE A 12 -6.59 7.06 7.54
C ILE A 12 -7.18 8.01 6.51
N TYR A 13 -8.28 7.61 5.88
CA TYR A 13 -9.07 8.45 4.99
C TYR A 13 -10.53 8.01 5.02
N GLU A 14 -11.44 8.99 5.15
CA GLU A 14 -12.91 8.80 5.12
C GLU A 14 -13.44 7.61 5.95
N GLY A 15 -12.99 7.49 7.20
CA GLY A 15 -13.49 6.43 8.11
C GLY A 15 -12.90 5.04 7.84
N TYR A 16 -11.90 4.94 6.98
CA TYR A 16 -11.13 3.72 6.75
C TYR A 16 -9.66 3.90 7.11
N LEU A 17 -9.05 2.86 7.66
CA LEU A 17 -7.61 2.71 7.76
C LEU A 17 -7.10 1.89 6.59
N TYR A 18 -6.20 2.48 5.81
CA TYR A 18 -5.49 1.81 4.73
C TYR A 18 -4.14 1.34 5.25
N VAL A 19 -3.76 0.11 4.93
CA VAL A 19 -2.52 -0.52 5.43
C VAL A 19 -1.84 -1.28 4.31
N SER A 20 -0.53 -1.10 4.14
CA SER A 20 0.31 -2.00 3.36
C SER A 20 0.91 -3.08 4.26
N CYS A 21 0.95 -4.31 3.78
CA CYS A 21 1.56 -5.43 4.48
C CYS A 21 2.62 -6.09 3.62
N ASP A 22 3.77 -6.38 4.22
CA ASP A 22 4.77 -7.32 3.71
C ASP A 22 4.50 -8.73 4.27
N ASP A 23 3.33 -9.25 3.91
CA ASP A 23 2.95 -10.65 4.15
C ASP A 23 3.09 -11.46 2.86
N GLU A 24 2.81 -12.78 2.90
CA GLU A 24 2.88 -13.69 1.74
C GLU A 24 2.20 -13.17 0.48
N ASN A 25 1.27 -12.22 0.61
CA ASN A 25 0.48 -11.70 -0.49
C ASN A 25 0.78 -10.24 -0.85
N LYS A 26 1.67 -9.54 -0.14
CA LYS A 26 2.17 -8.19 -0.48
C LYS A 26 1.09 -7.25 -1.00
N SER A 27 0.21 -6.79 -0.11
CA SER A 27 -1.07 -6.20 -0.49
C SER A 27 -1.40 -4.93 0.29
N ILE A 28 -2.32 -4.15 -0.29
CA ILE A 28 -2.98 -3.05 0.43
C ILE A 28 -4.36 -3.48 0.87
N TYR A 29 -4.62 -3.27 2.16
CA TYR A 29 -5.90 -3.51 2.81
C TYR A 29 -6.57 -2.19 3.18
N ARG A 30 -7.89 -2.19 3.16
CA ARG A 30 -8.75 -1.15 3.70
C ARG A 30 -9.53 -1.76 4.87
N ILE A 31 -9.51 -1.09 6.01
CA ILE A 31 -10.17 -1.51 7.25
C ILE A 31 -11.22 -0.48 7.59
N ASN A 32 -12.49 -0.87 7.68
CA ASN A 32 -13.56 0.01 8.12
C ASN A 32 -13.43 0.26 9.62
N LEU A 33 -13.25 1.52 10.02
CA LEU A 33 -13.03 1.87 11.42
C LEU A 33 -14.28 1.72 12.29
N SER A 34 -15.47 1.71 11.69
CA SER A 34 -16.74 1.57 12.42
C SER A 34 -17.05 0.14 12.85
N ASN A 35 -16.61 -0.86 12.07
CA ASN A 35 -17.00 -2.26 12.27
C ASN A 35 -15.82 -3.26 12.19
N GLY A 36 -14.60 -2.79 11.88
CA GLY A 36 -13.40 -3.62 11.77
C GLY A 36 -13.34 -4.51 10.52
N GLU A 37 -14.24 -4.33 9.55
CA GLU A 37 -14.24 -5.10 8.31
C GLU A 37 -12.96 -4.84 7.50
N VAL A 38 -12.30 -5.91 7.08
CA VAL A 38 -11.02 -5.85 6.33
C VAL A 38 -11.24 -6.28 4.89
N THR A 39 -11.03 -5.36 3.95
CA THR A 39 -11.09 -5.62 2.50
C THR A 39 -9.69 -5.51 1.90
N ARG A 40 -9.27 -6.46 1.05
CA ARG A 40 -8.10 -6.26 0.18
C ARG A 40 -8.52 -5.39 -0.99
N ILE A 41 -7.82 -4.28 -1.23
CA ILE A 41 -8.15 -3.36 -2.33
C ILE A 41 -7.13 -3.40 -3.47
N ILE A 42 -5.89 -3.78 -3.19
CA ILE A 42 -4.84 -3.95 -4.19
C ILE A 42 -4.12 -5.25 -3.89
N TYR A 43 -4.04 -6.11 -4.90
CA TYR A 43 -3.10 -7.22 -4.97
C TYR A 43 -2.01 -6.82 -5.94
N LEU A 44 -0.75 -6.82 -5.51
CA LEU A 44 0.37 -6.68 -6.43
C LEU A 44 1.08 -8.02 -6.51
N ASP A 45 1.05 -8.61 -7.69
CA ASP A 45 1.91 -9.74 -8.05
C ASP A 45 3.31 -9.20 -8.37
N THR A 46 4.02 -8.79 -7.33
CA THR A 46 5.35 -8.20 -7.43
C THR A 46 6.26 -8.76 -6.35
N PRO A 47 7.54 -9.01 -6.64
CA PRO A 47 8.46 -9.49 -5.62
C PRO A 47 8.88 -8.40 -4.62
N GLY A 48 8.56 -7.12 -4.86
CA GLY A 48 8.92 -6.00 -4.00
C GLY A 48 7.90 -5.65 -2.91
N GLU A 49 8.30 -4.80 -1.98
CA GLU A 49 7.53 -4.38 -0.80
C GLU A 49 6.80 -3.05 -1.05
N MET A 50 5.72 -2.83 -0.31
CA MET A 50 4.99 -1.55 -0.31
C MET A 50 5.14 -0.89 1.05
N GLU A 51 5.81 0.25 1.06
CA GLU A 51 6.09 1.03 2.27
C GLU A 51 5.49 2.42 2.17
N GLY A 52 5.18 3.02 3.31
CA GLY A 52 4.69 4.40 3.37
C GLY A 52 3.31 4.58 2.70
N MET A 53 2.45 5.38 3.32
CA MET A 53 1.14 5.68 2.77
C MET A 53 0.78 7.12 3.04
N ALA A 54 0.30 7.81 2.02
CA ALA A 54 -0.24 9.16 2.16
C ALA A 54 -1.44 9.34 1.25
N PHE A 55 -2.41 10.11 1.73
CA PHE A 55 -3.53 10.56 0.93
C PHE A 55 -3.27 11.96 0.41
N LEU A 56 -3.51 12.15 -0.88
CA LEU A 56 -3.63 13.45 -1.50
C LEU A 56 -5.07 13.62 -1.96
N ASP A 57 -5.81 14.49 -1.28
CA ASP A 57 -7.20 14.80 -1.61
C ASP A 57 -7.27 16.09 -2.43
N ILE A 58 -6.92 15.98 -3.71
CA ILE A 58 -7.01 17.07 -4.68
C ILE A 58 -7.56 16.49 -5.99
N TYR A 59 -8.77 16.90 -6.37
CA TYR A 59 -9.52 16.37 -7.52
C TYR A 59 -9.86 14.87 -7.43
N GLY A 60 -10.28 14.43 -6.24
CA GLY A 60 -10.54 13.03 -5.91
C GLY A 60 -9.38 12.40 -5.13
N ALA A 61 -9.70 11.43 -4.28
CA ALA A 61 -8.73 10.84 -3.36
C ALA A 61 -7.69 9.97 -4.09
N ARG A 62 -6.41 10.31 -3.90
CA ARG A 62 -5.28 9.51 -4.38
C ARG A 62 -4.50 8.94 -3.20
N LEU A 63 -4.30 7.63 -3.22
CA LEU A 63 -3.39 6.94 -2.32
C LEU A 63 -2.01 6.87 -2.96
N HIS A 64 -1.02 7.42 -2.28
CA HIS A 64 0.39 7.38 -2.64
C HIS A 64 1.11 6.37 -1.75
N PHE A 65 1.98 5.55 -2.34
CA PHE A 65 2.82 4.60 -1.63
C PHE A 65 4.18 4.45 -2.32
N ILE A 66 5.17 4.01 -1.55
CA ILE A 66 6.52 3.71 -2.03
C ILE A 66 6.56 2.22 -2.34
N PHE A 67 7.04 1.88 -3.54
CA PHE A 67 7.38 0.51 -3.88
C PHE A 67 8.89 0.32 -3.82
N LEU A 68 9.31 -0.65 -3.01
CA LEU A 68 10.70 -1.05 -2.81
C LEU A 68 10.96 -2.39 -3.53
N PRO A 69 11.66 -2.42 -4.67
CA PRO A 69 11.96 -3.67 -5.35
C PRO A 69 12.91 -4.55 -4.52
N PRO A 70 12.91 -5.89 -4.71
CA PRO A 70 13.82 -6.76 -3.99
C PRO A 70 15.28 -6.47 -4.41
N PRO A 71 16.27 -6.73 -3.54
CA PRO A 71 17.67 -6.42 -3.80
C PRO A 71 18.23 -7.07 -5.08
N THR A 72 17.65 -8.19 -5.52
CA THR A 72 18.06 -8.93 -6.72
C THR A 72 17.57 -8.30 -8.03
N PHE A 73 16.68 -7.31 -7.98
CA PHE A 73 16.15 -6.60 -9.16
C PHE A 73 17.05 -5.42 -9.60
N LEU A 74 18.22 -5.27 -9.00
CA LEU A 74 19.20 -4.23 -9.32
C LEU A 74 19.99 -4.60 -10.58
N LEU A 75 19.49 -4.19 -11.74
CA LEU A 75 20.27 -4.00 -12.97
C LEU A 75 21.43 -3.00 -12.71
N PRO A 76 22.51 -2.97 -13.52
CA PRO A 76 23.79 -2.28 -13.21
C PRO A 76 23.73 -0.74 -13.08
N PHE A 77 22.54 -0.15 -13.07
CA PHE A 77 22.34 1.27 -12.79
C PHE A 77 21.81 1.40 -11.37
N ASN A 78 22.71 1.81 -10.49
CA ASN A 78 22.49 2.05 -9.07
C ASN A 78 21.58 3.29 -8.89
N ILE A 79 20.30 3.16 -9.23
CA ILE A 79 19.25 4.12 -8.93
C ILE A 79 18.48 3.50 -7.78
N TRP A 80 18.56 4.11 -6.59
CA TRP A 80 17.63 3.85 -5.48
C TRP A 80 16.24 4.39 -5.86
N GLY A 81 15.68 3.84 -6.94
CA GLY A 81 14.43 4.27 -7.54
C GLY A 81 13.27 3.72 -6.74
N ASN A 82 12.91 4.40 -5.66
CA ASN A 82 11.59 4.26 -5.07
C ASN A 82 10.57 4.69 -6.12
N TYR A 83 9.71 3.75 -6.55
CA TYR A 83 8.65 4.08 -7.50
C TYR A 83 7.46 4.63 -6.72
N PHE A 84 7.04 5.84 -7.06
CA PHE A 84 5.84 6.45 -6.52
C PHE A 84 4.64 6.00 -7.36
N TYR A 85 3.77 5.19 -6.76
CA TYR A 85 2.53 4.78 -7.38
C TYR A 85 1.37 5.63 -6.86
N HIS A 86 0.45 5.96 -7.75
CA HIS A 86 -0.81 6.61 -7.41
C HIS A 86 -1.96 5.65 -7.68
N TYR A 87 -2.79 5.40 -6.67
CA TYR A 87 -4.04 4.66 -6.81
C TYR A 87 -5.23 5.60 -6.57
N ASN A 88 -6.09 5.73 -7.58
CA ASN A 88 -7.33 6.51 -7.44
C ASN A 88 -8.34 5.68 -6.64
N ILE A 89 -8.76 6.20 -5.48
CA ILE A 89 -9.86 5.61 -4.75
C ILE A 89 -11.14 6.06 -5.43
N ARG A 90 -11.81 5.16 -6.13
CA ARG A 90 -13.15 5.39 -6.68
C ARG A 90 -14.18 4.99 -5.61
N HIS A 91 -15.09 5.92 -5.31
CA HIS A 91 -16.24 5.70 -4.43
C HIS A 91 -17.21 4.68 -5.03
#